data_AF-A0A436GWN8-F1
#
_entry.id   AF-A0A436GWN8-F1
#
_cell.length_a   1.000
_cell.length_b   1.000
_cell.length_c   1.000
_cell.angle_alpha   90.00
_cell.angle_beta   90.00
_cell.angle_gamma   90.00
#
_symmetry.space_group_name_H-M   'P 1'
#
loop_
_entity.id
_entity.type
_entity.pdbx_description
1 polymer ?
#
loop_
_entity_poly.entity_id
_entity_poly.type
_entity_poly.pdbx_seq_one_letter_code
_entity_poly.pdbx_strand_id
1 'polypeptide(L)' 'AMLGGAQLNCSHVEPQAPPQFCTYSWALHMPAGDQKIVEGSFMLPPGAANVTVYQGSGFDSAMSDPIVICRGGK' A
#
# COMPACT_ATOMS: atom_id res chain seq x y z
N ALA A 1 -3.85 -14.70 5.69
CA ALA A 1 -2.64 -13.88 5.92
C ALA A 1 -1.45 -14.81 5.95
N MET A 2 -0.39 -14.54 5.19
CA MET A 2 0.87 -15.27 5.38
C MET A 2 1.42 -14.85 6.74
N LEU A 3 1.68 -15.80 7.63
CA LEU A 3 2.42 -15.55 8.87
C LEU A 3 3.75 -14.86 8.48
N GLY A 4 4.03 -13.69 9.03
CA GLY A 4 5.27 -12.98 8.72
C GLY A 4 5.23 -12.04 7.51
N GLY A 5 4.05 -11.74 6.94
CA GLY A 5 3.89 -10.97 5.71
C GLY A 5 3.01 -9.73 5.82
N ALA A 6 3.32 -8.73 5.02
CA ALA A 6 2.55 -7.48 4.88
C ALA A 6 2.14 -7.30 3.41
N GLN A 7 0.85 -7.03 3.18
CA GLN A 7 0.30 -6.80 1.84
C GLN A 7 -0.60 -5.57 1.86
N LEU A 8 -0.41 -4.68 0.90
CA LEU A 8 -1.27 -3.53 0.65
C LEU A 8 -1.93 -3.69 -0.71
N ASN A 9 -3.26 -3.65 -0.71
CA ASN A 9 -4.07 -3.61 -1.92
C ASN A 9 -4.79 -2.26 -2.01
N CYS A 10 -4.83 -1.69 -3.20
CA CYS A 10 -5.56 -0.46 -3.47
C CYS A 10 -6.49 -0.63 -4.68
N SER A 11 -7.54 0.19 -4.71
CA SER A 11 -8.55 0.19 -5.77
C SER A 11 -8.84 1.63 -6.19
N HIS A 12 -9.03 1.84 -7.48
CA HIS A 12 -9.58 3.06 -8.06
C HIS A 12 -10.84 2.69 -8.84
N VAL A 13 -11.94 2.49 -8.11
CA VAL A 13 -13.15 1.84 -8.64
C VAL A 13 -13.99 2.71 -9.57
N GLU A 14 -13.70 4.01 -9.66
CA GLU A 14 -14.45 4.95 -10.50
C GLU A 14 -13.92 4.93 -11.95
N PRO A 15 -14.64 4.37 -12.94
CA PRO A 15 -14.09 4.14 -14.27
C PRO A 15 -13.92 5.41 -15.11
N GLN A 16 -14.62 6.49 -14.73
CA GLN A 16 -14.64 7.77 -15.46
C GLN A 16 -13.70 8.83 -14.86
N ALA A 17 -13.06 8.52 -13.72
CA ALA A 17 -12.08 9.41 -13.12
C ALA A 17 -10.73 9.30 -13.85
N PRO A 18 -9.88 10.34 -13.81
CA PRO A 18 -8.51 10.26 -14.34
C PRO A 18 -7.66 9.25 -13.56
N PRO A 19 -6.63 8.63 -14.18
CA PRO A 19 -5.66 7.82 -13.47
C PRO A 19 -5.05 8.56 -12.27
N GLN A 20 -4.82 7.83 -11.18
CA GLN A 20 -4.27 8.38 -9.95
C GLN A 20 -2.81 7.98 -9.77
N PHE A 21 -1.96 8.96 -9.47
CA PHE A 21 -0.61 8.69 -8.96
C PHE A 21 -0.66 8.67 -7.44
N CYS A 22 -0.27 7.55 -6.84
CA CYS A 22 -0.34 7.36 -5.40
C CYS A 22 1.05 7.08 -4.81
N THR A 23 1.28 7.55 -3.59
CA THR A 23 2.39 7.14 -2.75
C THR A 23 1.87 6.46 -1.50
N TYR A 24 2.59 5.46 -1.00
CA TYR A 24 2.30 4.84 0.29
C TYR A 24 3.50 4.96 1.24
N SER A 25 3.19 5.01 2.54
CA SER A 25 4.15 4.83 3.63
C SER A 25 3.50 3.96 4.70
N TRP A 26 4.22 2.96 5.19
CA TRP A 26 3.68 2.02 6.16
C TRP A 26 4.74 1.62 7.19
N ALA A 27 4.42 1.84 8.46
CA ALA A 27 5.22 1.41 9.60
C ALA A 27 4.89 -0.04 9.97
N LEU A 28 5.89 -0.92 9.82
CA LEU A 28 5.78 -2.34 10.12
C LEU A 28 6.73 -2.71 11.26
N HIS A 29 6.28 -3.61 12.12
CA HIS A 29 7.10 -4.16 13.20
C HIS A 29 7.90 -5.35 12.66
N MET A 30 9.18 -5.42 13.02
CA MET A 30 10.06 -6.53 12.67
C MET A 30 10.14 -7.51 13.86
N PRO A 31 10.34 -8.82 13.62
CA PRO A 31 10.47 -9.82 14.68
C PRO A 31 11.56 -9.52 15.73
N ALA A 32 12.56 -8.73 15.38
CA ALA A 32 13.65 -8.32 16.28
C ALA A 32 13.25 -7.21 17.28
N GLY A 33 12.02 -6.69 17.22
CA GLY A 33 11.53 -5.58 18.07
C GLY A 33 11.74 -4.19 17.46
N ASP A 34 12.41 -4.11 16.32
CA ASP A 34 12.67 -2.87 15.59
C ASP A 34 11.51 -2.52 14.65
N GLN A 35 11.36 -1.24 14.32
CA GLN A 35 10.40 -0.75 13.32
C GLN A 35 11.07 -0.57 11.96
N LYS A 36 10.36 -0.92 10.89
CA LYS A 36 10.73 -0.60 9.51
C LYS A 36 9.62 0.20 8.84
N ILE A 37 10.00 1.32 8.21
CA ILE A 37 9.12 2.07 7.32
C ILE A 37 9.34 1.53 5.92
N VAL A 38 8.25 1.14 5.25
CA VAL A 38 8.24 0.78 3.84
C VAL A 38 7.45 1.82 3.07
N GLU A 39 7.99 2.25 1.94
CA GLU A 39 7.42 3.31 1.13
C GLU A 39 7.58 3.01 -0.35
N GLY A 40 6.71 3.61 -1.16
CA GLY A 40 6.76 3.46 -2.60
C GLY A 40 5.71 4.32 -3.31
N SER A 41 5.77 4.28 -4.63
CA SER A 41 4.85 5.00 -5.51
C SER A 41 4.29 4.07 -6.59
N PHE A 42 3.04 4.28 -6.97
CA PHE A 42 2.36 3.47 -7.98
C PHE A 42 1.30 4.30 -8.72
N MET A 43 0.92 3.82 -9.90
CA MET A 43 -0.20 4.36 -10.67
C MET A 43 -1.41 3.44 -10.50
N LEU A 44 -2.58 4.01 -10.23
CA LEU A 44 -3.86 3.31 -10.29
C LEU A 44 -4.65 3.75 -11.52
N PRO A 45 -4.88 2.85 -12.49
CA PRO A 45 -5.75 3.15 -13.60
C PRO A 45 -7.23 3.16 -13.17
N PRO A 46 -8.10 3.89 -13.89
CA PRO A 46 -9.55 3.92 -13.62
C PRO A 46 -10.17 2.53 -13.72
N GLY A 47 -11.10 2.23 -12.82
CA GLY A 47 -11.77 0.93 -12.72
C GLY A 47 -10.90 -0.18 -12.12
N ALA A 48 -9.66 0.07 -11.71
CA ALA A 48 -8.82 -0.94 -11.08
C ALA A 48 -9.33 -1.33 -9.69
N ALA A 49 -9.33 -2.62 -9.39
CA ALA A 49 -9.75 -3.12 -8.09
C ALA A 49 -8.77 -4.17 -7.56
N ASN A 50 -8.53 -4.15 -6.25
CA ASN A 50 -7.70 -5.12 -5.53
C ASN A 50 -6.27 -5.24 -6.09
N VAL A 51 -5.68 -4.13 -6.55
CA VAL A 51 -4.32 -4.10 -7.07
C VAL A 51 -3.34 -4.20 -5.91
N THR A 52 -2.47 -5.22 -5.92
CA THR A 52 -1.38 -5.33 -4.94
C THR A 52 -0.29 -4.32 -5.26
N VAL A 53 -0.14 -3.32 -4.39
CA VAL A 53 0.82 -2.21 -4.55
C VAL A 53 2.06 -2.40 -3.66
N TYR A 54 1.93 -3.25 -2.64
CA TYR A 54 3.06 -3.70 -1.83
C TYR A 54 2.80 -5.13 -1.36
N GLN A 55 3.84 -5.96 -1.43
CA GLN A 55 3.89 -7.26 -0.78
C GLN A 55 5.30 -7.47 -0.25
N GLY A 56 5.41 -7.74 1.05
CA GLY A 56 6.67 -7.99 1.72
C GLY A 56 6.54 -9.05 2.80
N SER A 57 7.68 -9.55 3.25
CA SER A 57 7.80 -10.52 4.32
C SER A 57 8.88 -10.11 5.31
N GLY A 58 8.92 -10.79 6.46
CA GLY A 58 9.82 -10.48 7.57
C GLY A 58 9.22 -9.51 8.59
N PHE A 59 7.89 -9.42 8.66
CA PHE A 59 7.16 -8.57 9.60
C PHE A 59 6.20 -9.41 10.42
N ASP A 60 6.16 -9.23 11.73
CA ASP A 60 5.22 -9.96 12.60
C ASP A 60 3.87 -9.26 12.72
N SER A 61 3.84 -7.93 12.62
CA SER A 61 2.63 -7.11 12.69
C SER A 61 2.78 -5.74 12.00
N ALA A 62 1.64 -5.14 11.68
CA ALA A 62 1.58 -3.74 11.30
C ALA A 62 1.41 -2.87 12.54
N MET A 63 2.19 -1.78 12.66
CA MET A 63 2.09 -0.87 13.81
C MET A 63 0.96 0.14 13.65
N SER A 64 0.57 0.43 12.41
CA SER A 64 -0.54 1.30 12.05
C SER A 64 -1.16 0.86 10.74
N ASP A 65 -2.30 1.45 10.38
CA ASP A 65 -2.77 1.42 9.01
C ASP A 65 -1.77 2.12 8.07
N PRO A 66 -1.65 1.69 6.81
CA PRO A 66 -0.80 2.35 5.82
C PRO A 66 -1.36 3.72 5.46
N ILE A 67 -0.47 4.70 5.30
CA ILE A 67 -0.81 6.02 4.77
C ILE A 67 -0.72 5.95 3.26
N VAL A 68 -1.82 6.22 2.55
CA VAL A 68 -1.87 6.28 1.09
C VAL A 68 -2.33 7.66 0.65
N ILE A 69 -1.54 8.32 -0.20
CA ILE A 69 -1.84 9.65 -0.73
C ILE A 69 -1.93 9.54 -2.24
N CYS A 70 -3.13 9.72 -2.79
CA CYS A 70 -3.38 9.70 -4.22
C CYS A 70 -3.63 11.12 -4.75
N ARG A 71 -2.92 11.48 -5.82
CA ARG A 71 -3.12 12.72 -6.57
C ARG A 71 -3.78 12.36 -7.90
N GLY A 72 -4.98 12.90 -8.13
CA GLY A 72 -5.61 12.88 -9.44
C GLY A 72 -4.99 13.92 -10.36
N GLY A 73 -4.84 13.59 -11.65
CA GLY A 73 -4.70 14.63 -12.67
C GLY A 73 -5.96 15.49 -12.67
N LYS A 74 -5.80 16.82 -12.80
CA LYS A 74 -6.93 17.70 -13.13
C LYS A 74 -7.35 17.47 -14.58
#